data_AF-A0A1Z7WWJ4-F1
#
_entry.id   AF-A0A1Z7WWJ4-F1
#
_cell.length_a   1.000
_cell.length_b   1.000
_cell.length_c   1.000
_cell.angle_alpha   90.00
_cell.angle_beta   90.00
_cell.angle_gamma   90.00
#
_symmetry.space_group_name_H-M   'P 1'
#
loop_
_entity.id
_entity.type
_entity.pdbx_description
1 polymer ?
#
loop_
_entity_poly.entity_id
_entity_poly.type
_entity_poly.pdbx_seq_one_letter_code
_entity_poly.pdbx_strand_id
1 'polypeptide(L)'
;MHKLNLKPVYGWGWFLTEGPSIDVPSEFVLCTIEEDESTISGTIEAPHQYENKTVVLTVRSEHEGITHYNVLVYDSSNQVELTGFAELIN
;
A
#
# COMPACT_ATOMS: atom_id res chain seq x y z
N MET A 1 -16.80 -2.54 4.40
CA MET A 1 -15.59 -3.18 3.87
C MET A 1 -15.66 -3.11 2.36
N HIS A 2 -14.76 -2.34 1.77
CA HIS A 2 -14.60 -2.22 0.33
C HIS A 2 -13.24 -2.77 -0.05
N LYS A 3 -13.13 -3.34 -1.26
CA LYS A 3 -11.83 -3.79 -1.76
C LYS A 3 -11.21 -2.68 -2.60
N LEU A 4 -9.93 -2.40 -2.36
CA LEU A 4 -9.14 -1.49 -3.18
C LEU A 4 -8.07 -2.30 -3.90
N ASN A 5 -8.02 -2.13 -5.21
CA ASN A 5 -6.97 -2.71 -6.05
C ASN A 5 -5.98 -1.61 -6.37
N LEU A 6 -4.73 -1.85 -6.01
CA LEU A 6 -3.63 -0.93 -6.19
C LEU A 6 -2.58 -1.54 -7.11
N LYS A 7 -2.02 -0.70 -7.97
CA LYS A 7 -0.83 -1.03 -8.74
C LYS A 7 0.36 -0.30 -8.15
N PRO A 8 1.49 -0.97 -7.94
CA PRO A 8 2.71 -0.25 -7.63
C PRO A 8 3.15 0.67 -8.76
N VAL A 9 3.70 1.82 -8.40
CA VAL A 9 4.26 2.76 -9.36
C VAL A 9 5.66 2.30 -9.75
N TYR A 10 5.79 1.71 -10.95
CA TYR A 10 7.08 1.24 -11.47
C TYR A 10 8.11 2.38 -11.55
N GLY A 11 9.35 2.10 -11.14
CA GLY A 11 10.43 3.10 -11.03
C GLY A 11 10.49 3.79 -9.66
N TRP A 12 9.46 3.62 -8.82
CA TRP A 12 9.46 3.99 -7.41
C TRP A 12 9.48 2.70 -6.59
N GLY A 13 10.61 2.43 -5.92
CA GLY A 13 10.86 1.15 -5.26
C GLY A 13 9.96 0.88 -4.05
N TRP A 14 9.92 -0.40 -3.67
CA TRP A 14 9.41 -0.84 -2.38
C TRP A 14 10.60 -1.17 -1.48
N PHE A 15 10.54 -0.70 -0.24
CA PHE A 15 11.69 -0.71 0.66
C PHE A 15 11.30 -1.27 2.01
N LEU A 16 12.03 -2.29 2.45
CA LEU A 16 12.00 -2.70 3.84
C LEU A 16 12.64 -1.61 4.70
N THR A 17 12.05 -1.33 5.85
CA THR A 17 12.54 -0.26 6.75
C THR A 17 13.98 -0.52 7.22
N GLU A 18 14.36 -1.80 7.35
CA GLU A 18 15.72 -2.25 7.67
C GLU A 18 16.27 -3.23 6.62
N GLY A 19 16.32 -2.84 5.34
CA GLY A 19 16.80 -3.77 4.31
C GLY A 19 17.00 -3.21 2.90
N PRO A 20 17.33 -4.10 1.95
CA PRO A 20 17.44 -3.74 0.54
C PRO A 20 16.05 -3.41 -0.05
N SER A 21 16.06 -2.84 -1.25
CA SER A 21 14.88 -2.83 -2.12
C SER A 21 14.37 -4.25 -2.34
N ILE A 22 13.06 -4.44 -2.31
CA ILE A 22 12.43 -5.73 -2.60
C ILE A 22 11.85 -5.75 -4.01
N ASP A 23 11.55 -6.96 -4.50
CA ASP A 23 10.74 -7.11 -5.70
C ASP A 23 9.38 -6.48 -5.49
N VAL A 24 9.03 -5.60 -6.42
CA VAL A 24 7.76 -4.88 -6.41
C VAL A 24 6.65 -5.87 -6.75
N PRO A 25 5.70 -6.12 -5.85
CA PRO A 25 4.60 -7.05 -6.14
C PRO A 25 3.78 -6.52 -7.30
N SER A 26 3.24 -7.35 -8.18
CA SER A 26 2.51 -6.86 -9.37
C SER A 26 1.19 -6.15 -9.04
N GLU A 27 0.64 -6.42 -7.86
CA GLU A 27 -0.71 -6.08 -7.44
C GLU A 27 -0.75 -6.00 -5.92
N PHE A 28 -1.50 -5.02 -5.40
CA PHE A 28 -1.88 -4.93 -4.00
C PHE A 28 -3.40 -4.91 -3.89
N VAL A 29 -3.98 -5.91 -3.22
CA VAL A 29 -5.42 -5.94 -2.93
C VAL A 29 -5.60 -5.72 -1.45
N LEU A 30 -6.42 -4.73 -1.11
CA LEU A 30 -6.66 -4.33 0.27
C LEU A 30 -8.13 -4.47 0.61
N CYS A 31 -8.41 -4.96 1.81
CA CYS A 31 -9.72 -4.86 2.43
C CYS A 31 -9.75 -3.61 3.32
N THR A 32 -10.48 -2.59 2.89
CA THR A 32 -10.59 -1.32 3.60
C THR A 32 -11.45 -1.46 4.85
N ILE A 33 -10.90 -0.96 5.96
CA ILE A 33 -11.56 -0.91 7.27
C ILE A 33 -12.02 0.52 7.55
N GLU A 34 -11.14 1.50 7.35
CA GLU A 34 -11.42 2.93 7.56
C GLU A 34 -10.88 3.76 6.38
N GLU A 35 -11.61 4.82 6.03
CA GLU A 35 -11.27 5.74 4.95
C GLU A 35 -11.65 7.17 5.38
N ASP A 36 -10.69 8.09 5.29
CA ASP A 36 -10.88 9.54 5.40
C ASP A 36 -10.40 10.24 4.13
N GLU A 37 -10.56 11.56 4.04
CA GLU A 37 -10.23 12.34 2.83
C GLU A 37 -8.77 12.20 2.35
N SER A 38 -7.86 11.78 3.23
CA SER A 38 -6.41 11.76 2.97
C SER A 38 -5.73 10.43 3.26
N THR A 39 -6.39 9.54 4.00
CA THR A 39 -5.82 8.33 4.56
C THR A 39 -6.81 7.18 4.43
N ILE A 40 -6.29 6.02 4.00
CA ILE A 40 -7.04 4.78 3.94
C ILE A 40 -6.29 3.75 4.78
N SER A 41 -7.00 3.04 5.66
CA SER A 41 -6.43 1.93 6.42
C SER A 41 -7.18 0.63 6.17
N GLY A 42 -6.45 -0.47 6.21
CA GLY A 42 -7.03 -1.77 5.96
C GLY A 42 -6.07 -2.91 6.21
N THR A 43 -6.47 -4.08 5.73
CA THR A 43 -5.64 -5.27 5.71
C THR A 43 -5.32 -5.69 4.29
N ILE A 44 -4.13 -6.22 4.09
CA ILE A 44 -3.70 -6.73 2.78
C ILE A 44 -4.30 -8.13 2.57
N GLU A 45 -4.93 -8.32 1.42
CA GLU A 45 -5.34 -9.64 0.92
C GLU A 45 -4.32 -10.21 -0.08
N ALA A 46 -3.68 -9.34 -0.87
CA ALA A 46 -2.60 -9.71 -1.79
C ALA A 46 -1.55 -8.58 -1.86
N PRO A 47 -0.25 -8.90 -1.98
CA PRO A 47 0.33 -10.24 -2.18
C PRO A 47 0.35 -11.09 -0.90
N HIS A 48 0.33 -12.43 -1.05
CA HIS A 48 0.26 -13.38 0.08
C HIS A 48 1.35 -13.21 1.14
N GLN A 49 2.55 -12.76 0.74
CA GLN A 49 3.66 -12.51 1.67
C GLN A 49 3.33 -11.43 2.72
N TYR A 50 2.35 -10.56 2.44
CA TYR A 50 1.89 -9.51 3.35
C TYR A 50 0.44 -9.71 3.78
N GLU A 51 -0.16 -10.87 3.53
CA GLU A 51 -1.55 -11.13 3.84
C GLU A 51 -1.85 -10.92 5.33
N ASN A 52 -3.01 -10.33 5.62
CA ASN A 52 -3.48 -9.94 6.95
C ASN A 52 -2.65 -8.86 7.67
N LYS A 53 -1.63 -8.30 7.03
CA LYS A 53 -0.91 -7.16 7.59
C LYS A 53 -1.73 -5.89 7.46
N THR A 54 -1.59 -5.05 8.48
CA THR A 54 -2.16 -3.71 8.45
C THR A 54 -1.41 -2.86 7.44
N VAL A 55 -2.17 -2.15 6.61
CA VAL A 55 -1.65 -1.17 5.66
C VAL A 55 -2.30 0.17 5.91
N VAL A 56 -1.52 1.22 5.74
CA VAL A 56 -1.98 2.60 5.70
C VAL A 56 -1.53 3.22 4.38
N LEU A 57 -2.49 3.75 3.64
CA LEU A 57 -2.26 4.56 2.46
C LEU A 57 -2.46 6.02 2.82
N THR A 58 -1.59 6.89 2.33
CA THR A 58 -1.77 8.34 2.42
C THR A 58 -1.69 8.94 1.04
N VAL A 59 -2.64 9.82 0.70
CA VAL A 59 -2.64 10.51 -0.59
C VAL A 59 -1.36 11.33 -0.72
N ARG A 60 -0.59 11.04 -1.77
CA ARG A 60 0.66 11.73 -2.09
C ARG A 60 0.42 12.83 -3.12
N SER A 61 -0.30 12.48 -4.19
CA SER A 61 -0.57 13.38 -5.32
C SER A 61 -1.67 12.84 -6.20
N GLU A 62 -2.34 13.71 -6.94
CA GLU A 62 -3.26 13.35 -8.00
C GLU A 62 -2.73 13.89 -9.33
N HIS A 63 -2.68 13.05 -10.37
CA HIS A 63 -2.25 13.44 -11.70
C HIS A 63 -3.09 12.71 -12.75
N GLU A 64 -3.62 13.46 -13.72
CA GLU A 64 -4.49 12.91 -14.79
C GLU A 64 -5.67 12.08 -14.28
N GLY A 65 -6.21 12.42 -13.09
CA GLY A 65 -7.29 11.69 -12.45
C GLY A 65 -6.88 10.37 -11.79
N ILE A 66 -5.57 10.14 -11.63
CA ILE A 66 -5.00 8.99 -10.92
C ILE A 66 -4.46 9.47 -9.57
N THR A 67 -4.99 8.89 -8.49
CA THR A 67 -4.51 9.12 -7.13
C THR A 67 -3.32 8.22 -6.83
N HIS A 68 -2.22 8.83 -6.42
CA HIS A 68 -1.01 8.16 -5.97
C HIS A 68 -0.95 8.20 -4.45
N TYR A 69 -0.54 7.07 -3.87
CA TYR A 69 -0.45 6.87 -2.42
C TYR A 69 0.98 6.57 -2.00
N ASN A 70 1.37 7.09 -0.84
CA ASN A 70 2.42 6.44 -0.06
C ASN A 70 1.79 5.23 0.65
N VAL A 71 2.47 4.10 0.61
CA VAL A 71 2.04 2.86 1.26
C VAL A 71 2.95 2.59 2.45
N LEU A 72 2.37 2.35 3.61
CA LEU A 72 3.05 1.87 4.81
C LEU A 72 2.41 0.54 5.23
N VAL A 73 3.21 -0.52 5.33
CA VAL A 73 2.77 -1.82 5.85
C VAL A 73 3.41 -2.03 7.22
N TYR A 74 2.59 -2.47 8.16
CA TYR A 74 2.97 -2.67 9.54
C TYR A 74 3.11 -4.15 9.86
N ASP A 75 4.09 -4.48 10.69
CA ASP A 75 4.24 -5.79 11.28
C ASP A 75 3.25 -6.01 12.45
N SER A 76 3.28 -7.20 13.04
CA SER A 76 2.44 -7.55 14.20
C SER A 76 2.76 -6.75 15.47
N SER A 77 3.91 -6.08 15.51
CA SER A 77 4.35 -5.22 16.60
C SER A 77 4.02 -3.74 16.34
N ASN A 78 3.25 -3.46 15.29
CA ASN A 78 2.83 -2.13 14.87
C ASN A 78 4.01 -1.21 14.49
N GLN A 79 5.10 -1.80 14.00
CA GLN A 79 6.22 -1.08 13.39
C GLN A 79 6.09 -1.13 11.88
N VAL A 80 6.50 -0.05 11.20
CA VAL A 80 6.56 -0.04 9.74
C VAL A 80 7.65 -1.01 9.31
N GLU A 81 7.28 -2.03 8.55
CA GLU A 81 8.22 -3.01 7.99
C GLU A 81 8.53 -2.75 6.51
N LEU A 82 7.58 -2.11 5.81
CA LEU A 82 7.65 -1.91 4.38
C LEU A 82 7.02 -0.57 4.01
N THR A 83 7.68 0.12 3.09
CA THR A 83 7.20 1.36 2.48
C THR A 83 7.19 1.23 0.97
N GLY A 84 6.25 1.89 0.32
CA GLY A 84 6.12 1.84 -1.14
C GLY A 84 5.26 2.95 -1.72
N PHE A 85 5.08 2.88 -3.03
CA PHE A 85 4.25 3.80 -3.79
C PHE A 85 3.29 3.00 -4.66
N ALA A 86 2.02 3.39 -4.64
CA ALA A 86 0.98 2.73 -5.41
C ALA A 86 -0.04 3.73 -5.96
N GLU A 87 -0.70 3.36 -7.03
CA GLU A 87 -1.81 4.08 -7.66
C GLU A 87 -3.08 3.22 -7.63
N LEU A 88 -4.24 3.87 -7.55
CA LEU A 88 -5.52 3.17 -7.62
C LEU A 88 -5.76 2.61 -9.03
N ILE A 89 -6.18 1.35 -9.12
CA ILE A 89 -6.67 0.75 -10.36
C ILE A 89 -8.20 0.85 -10.34
N ASN A 90 -8.78 1.58 -11.29
CA ASN A 90 -10.23 1.63 -11.52
C ASN A 90 -10.75 0.36 -12.18
#